data_AF-A0A0J6YH72-F1
#
_entry.id   AF-A0A0J6YH72-F1
#
_cell.length_a   1.000
_cell.length_b   1.000
_cell.length_c   1.000
_cell.angle_alpha   90.00
_cell.angle_beta   90.00
_cell.angle_gamma   90.00
#
_symmetry.space_group_name_H-M   'P 1'
#
loop_
_entity.id
_entity.type
_entity.pdbx_description
1 polymer ?
#
loop_
_entity_poly.entity_id
_entity_poly.type
_entity_poly.pdbx_seq_one_letter_code
_entity_poly.pdbx_strand_id
1 'polypeptide(L)'
;MGKAGRVACIFTPYLLSIAALVCLVLVALGATRPSDPLNSIYFLKADLKDIKLDSLDIDSRLAPLALGLQQADGAGKLHDYYIIGLWNHCYKDGEDGDYKCTEKEPNYWFDPVEVWGLGDDARDYFPKALSKGLSAYRKVAHWLFVAYIIALASSVVQLVLGISAVFSRWGSLVTTIFATISTLFTILASITASALYGILAGAINGGLKPFNIKASLGGRMFAITWLATLFAVAGGVFWLFSVCCCSGRSPYDHRDRKARRGMVAEKTPYTYERVASPYGGHNMGASATPLNPMTPAQGSGFEPYRHDPRV
;
A
#
# COMPACT_ATOMS: atom_id res chain seq x y z
N MET A 1 13.35 5.51 24.46
CA MET A 1 12.20 4.59 24.30
C MET A 1 12.44 3.34 25.14
N GLY A 2 11.47 2.92 25.97
CA GLY A 2 11.55 1.66 26.72
C GLY A 2 11.54 0.44 25.78
N LYS A 3 11.93 -0.73 26.29
CA LYS A 3 11.99 -1.99 25.52
C LYS A 3 10.63 -2.31 24.85
N ALA A 4 9.52 -2.05 25.55
CA ALA A 4 8.15 -2.26 25.05
C ALA A 4 7.78 -1.36 23.87
N GLY A 5 8.14 -0.07 23.91
CA GLY A 5 7.83 0.87 22.82
C GLY A 5 8.52 0.50 21.50
N ARG A 6 9.72 -0.10 21.56
CA ARG A 6 10.46 -0.57 20.38
C ARG A 6 9.80 -1.77 19.73
N VAL A 7 9.35 -2.74 20.53
CA VAL A 7 8.63 -3.91 20.01
C VAL A 7 7.33 -3.47 19.35
N ALA A 8 6.60 -2.53 19.96
CA ALA A 8 5.40 -1.96 19.35
C ALA A 8 5.67 -1.21 18.03
N CYS A 9 6.72 -0.36 17.94
CA CYS A 9 7.06 0.35 16.70
C CYS A 9 7.40 -0.57 15.53
N ILE A 10 7.96 -1.75 15.80
CA ILE A 10 8.39 -2.70 14.76
C ILE A 10 7.25 -3.65 14.43
N PHE A 11 6.60 -4.26 15.43
CA PHE A 11 5.59 -5.28 15.19
C PHE A 11 4.29 -4.72 14.58
N THR A 12 3.88 -3.53 15.00
CA THR A 12 2.62 -2.89 14.53
C THR A 12 2.60 -2.67 13.01
N PRO A 13 3.59 -2.01 12.37
CA PRO A 13 3.56 -1.81 10.93
C PRO A 13 3.57 -3.12 10.13
N TYR A 14 4.25 -4.16 10.63
CA TYR A 14 4.21 -5.50 10.02
C TYR A 14 2.82 -6.12 10.08
N LEU A 15 2.20 -6.15 11.27
CA LEU A 15 0.87 -6.74 11.44
C LEU A 15 -0.16 -6.03 10.54
N LEU A 16 -0.11 -4.71 10.47
CA LEU A 16 -1.00 -3.92 9.61
C LEU A 16 -0.72 -4.16 8.12
N SER A 17 0.55 -4.29 7.72
CA SER A 17 0.93 -4.52 6.32
C SER A 17 0.57 -5.94 5.88
N ILE A 18 0.68 -6.94 6.76
CA ILE A 18 0.20 -8.30 6.53
C ILE A 18 -1.31 -8.33 6.40
N ALA A 19 -2.04 -7.65 7.30
CA ALA A 19 -3.50 -7.54 7.21
C ALA A 19 -3.94 -6.88 5.89
N ALA A 20 -3.28 -5.79 5.49
CA ALA A 20 -3.52 -5.14 4.20
C ALA A 20 -3.26 -6.09 3.02
N LEU A 21 -2.15 -6.83 3.04
CA LEU A 21 -1.79 -7.80 2.02
C LEU A 21 -2.85 -8.91 1.89
N VAL A 22 -3.32 -9.47 3.01
CA VAL A 22 -4.38 -10.49 3.01
C VAL A 22 -5.65 -9.94 2.36
N CYS A 23 -6.08 -8.73 2.73
CA CYS A 23 -7.25 -8.10 2.11
C CYS A 23 -7.03 -7.85 0.60
N LEU A 24 -5.87 -7.36 0.18
CA LEU A 24 -5.55 -7.17 -1.24
C LEU A 24 -5.56 -8.50 -2.02
N VAL A 25 -5.07 -9.58 -1.43
CA VAL A 25 -5.12 -10.92 -2.03
C VAL A 25 -6.56 -11.40 -2.17
N LEU A 26 -7.41 -11.18 -1.16
CA LEU A 26 -8.83 -11.52 -1.25
C LEU A 26 -9.55 -10.72 -2.35
N VAL A 27 -9.22 -9.42 -2.51
CA VAL A 27 -9.74 -8.60 -3.63
C VAL A 27 -9.28 -9.16 -4.97
N ALA A 28 -8.00 -9.53 -5.10
CA ALA A 28 -7.47 -10.08 -6.34
C ALA A 28 -8.02 -11.48 -6.67
N LEU A 29 -8.33 -12.31 -5.68
CA LEU A 29 -8.89 -13.65 -5.89
C LEU A 29 -10.43 -13.67 -5.96
N GLY A 30 -11.10 -12.59 -5.56
CA GLY A 30 -12.55 -12.49 -5.58
C GLY A 30 -13.14 -12.72 -6.97
N ALA A 31 -14.19 -13.53 -7.02
CA ALA A 31 -14.88 -13.95 -8.23
C ALA A 31 -13.99 -14.61 -9.30
N THR A 32 -12.84 -15.18 -8.91
CA THR A 32 -11.96 -15.86 -9.88
C THR A 32 -12.24 -17.34 -10.06
N ARG A 33 -12.91 -17.97 -9.10
CA ARG A 33 -13.23 -19.40 -9.08
C ARG A 33 -14.62 -19.62 -8.50
N PRO A 34 -15.31 -20.68 -8.93
CA PRO A 34 -16.64 -21.02 -8.44
C PRO A 34 -16.55 -21.78 -7.10
N SER A 35 -16.00 -21.12 -6.09
CA SER A 35 -15.82 -21.71 -4.76
C SER A 35 -16.13 -20.68 -3.70
N ASP A 36 -16.90 -21.04 -2.68
CA ASP A 36 -17.03 -20.22 -1.47
C ASP A 36 -15.66 -20.11 -0.78
N PRO A 37 -15.25 -18.92 -0.29
CA PRO A 37 -16.00 -17.65 -0.25
C PRO A 37 -15.78 -16.72 -1.47
N LEU A 38 -15.00 -17.13 -2.49
CA LEU A 38 -14.57 -16.27 -3.60
C LEU A 38 -15.72 -15.79 -4.49
N ASN A 39 -16.70 -16.65 -4.77
CA ASN A 39 -17.94 -16.31 -5.50
C ASN A 39 -18.77 -15.19 -4.83
N SER A 40 -18.60 -14.96 -3.52
CA SER A 40 -19.31 -13.93 -2.76
C SER A 40 -18.57 -12.59 -2.71
N ILE A 41 -17.34 -12.55 -3.24
CA ILE A 41 -16.47 -11.39 -3.29
C ILE A 41 -16.36 -10.95 -4.75
N TYR A 42 -17.24 -10.05 -5.18
CA TYR A 42 -17.30 -9.52 -6.56
C TYR A 42 -17.48 -8.01 -6.55
N PHE A 43 -17.09 -7.32 -7.62
CA PHE A 43 -17.28 -5.86 -7.71
C PHE A 43 -18.71 -5.50 -8.12
N LEU A 44 -19.24 -6.18 -9.13
CA LEU A 44 -20.57 -5.95 -9.67
C LEU A 44 -21.28 -7.27 -9.88
N LYS A 45 -22.58 -7.31 -9.57
CA LYS A 45 -23.50 -8.40 -9.94
C LYS A 45 -24.56 -7.84 -10.86
N ALA A 46 -24.70 -8.41 -12.06
CA ALA A 46 -25.82 -8.20 -12.94
C ALA A 46 -26.84 -9.34 -12.75
N ASP A 47 -28.11 -8.97 -12.67
CA ASP A 47 -29.26 -9.84 -12.46
C ASP A 47 -30.18 -9.71 -13.68
N LEU A 48 -30.32 -10.82 -14.39
CA LEU A 48 -31.09 -10.98 -15.62
C LEU A 48 -32.22 -12.02 -15.46
N LYS A 49 -32.43 -12.59 -14.27
CA LYS A 49 -33.40 -13.67 -14.01
C LYS A 49 -34.81 -13.34 -14.50
N ASP A 50 -35.25 -12.11 -14.29
CA ASP A 50 -36.60 -11.64 -14.63
C ASP A 50 -36.58 -10.74 -15.87
N ILE A 51 -35.79 -11.10 -16.90
CA ILE A 51 -35.64 -10.27 -18.09
C ILE A 51 -36.98 -10.14 -18.85
N LYS A 52 -37.32 -8.90 -19.21
CA LYS A 52 -38.51 -8.61 -20.02
C LYS A 52 -38.11 -8.37 -21.46
N LEU A 53 -38.51 -9.30 -22.33
CA LEU A 53 -38.21 -9.26 -23.76
C LEU A 53 -39.43 -8.91 -24.62
N ASP A 54 -40.59 -8.72 -23.99
CA ASP A 54 -41.83 -8.38 -24.70
C ASP A 54 -41.77 -6.97 -25.31
N SER A 55 -41.93 -6.90 -26.62
CA SER A 55 -41.80 -5.67 -27.41
C SER A 55 -42.87 -4.61 -27.16
N LEU A 56 -43.90 -4.92 -26.36
CA LEU A 56 -45.08 -4.07 -26.19
C LEU A 56 -44.84 -2.85 -25.29
N ASP A 57 -43.79 -2.85 -24.46
CA ASP A 57 -43.48 -1.76 -23.51
C ASP A 57 -42.09 -1.14 -23.75
N ILE A 58 -41.40 -1.56 -24.82
CA ILE A 58 -40.03 -1.16 -25.12
C ILE A 58 -40.04 -0.04 -26.17
N ASP A 59 -39.34 1.06 -25.89
CA ASP A 59 -39.14 2.15 -26.86
C ASP A 59 -38.60 1.58 -28.18
N SER A 60 -39.20 1.98 -29.29
CA SER A 60 -38.81 1.66 -30.67
C SER A 60 -37.29 1.70 -30.94
N ARG A 61 -36.54 2.55 -30.24
CA ARG A 61 -35.07 2.65 -30.36
C ARG A 61 -34.31 1.46 -29.77
N LEU A 62 -34.89 0.79 -28.77
CA LEU A 62 -34.32 -0.37 -28.08
C LEU A 62 -34.87 -1.71 -28.61
N ALA A 63 -35.87 -1.68 -29.49
CA ALA A 63 -36.40 -2.87 -30.17
C ALA A 63 -35.31 -3.77 -30.82
N PRO A 64 -34.31 -3.26 -31.55
CA PRO A 64 -33.25 -4.12 -32.10
C PRO A 64 -32.39 -4.78 -31.01
N LEU A 65 -32.18 -4.11 -29.88
CA LEU A 65 -31.51 -4.69 -28.72
C LEU A 65 -32.37 -5.78 -28.07
N ALA A 66 -33.68 -5.55 -27.95
CA ALA A 66 -34.64 -6.53 -27.42
C ALA A 66 -34.62 -7.83 -28.23
N LEU A 67 -34.64 -7.73 -29.56
CA LEU A 67 -34.54 -8.87 -30.47
C LEU A 67 -33.22 -9.62 -30.31
N GLY A 68 -32.10 -8.90 -30.18
CA GLY A 68 -30.79 -9.50 -29.93
C GLY A 68 -30.72 -10.27 -28.62
N LEU A 69 -31.26 -9.70 -27.53
CA LEU A 69 -31.37 -10.36 -26.23
C LEU A 69 -32.30 -11.58 -26.29
N GLN A 70 -33.43 -11.48 -26.98
CA GLN A 70 -34.36 -12.59 -27.15
C GLN A 70 -33.75 -13.75 -27.93
N GLN A 71 -32.94 -13.45 -28.95
CA GLN A 71 -32.21 -14.47 -29.69
C GLN A 71 -31.11 -15.11 -28.83
N ALA A 72 -30.42 -14.33 -27.99
CA ALA A 72 -29.40 -14.85 -27.07
C ALA A 72 -30.02 -15.76 -25.99
N ASP A 73 -31.17 -15.35 -25.44
CA ASP A 73 -31.94 -16.12 -24.46
C ASP A 73 -32.45 -17.43 -25.06
N GLY A 74 -33.08 -17.38 -26.24
CA GLY A 74 -33.54 -18.58 -26.95
C GLY A 74 -32.42 -19.53 -27.39
N ALA A 75 -31.18 -19.02 -27.53
CA ALA A 75 -29.99 -19.81 -27.79
C ALA A 75 -29.33 -20.38 -26.52
N GLY A 76 -29.85 -20.07 -25.33
CA GLY A 76 -29.27 -20.48 -24.05
C GLY A 76 -27.92 -19.84 -23.75
N LYS A 77 -27.63 -18.67 -24.34
CA LYS A 77 -26.39 -17.91 -24.10
C LYS A 77 -26.50 -16.91 -22.96
N LEU A 78 -27.72 -16.62 -22.52
CA LEU A 78 -28.00 -15.70 -21.44
C LEU A 78 -28.16 -16.47 -20.12
N HIS A 79 -27.43 -16.03 -19.10
CA HIS A 79 -27.47 -16.61 -17.76
C HIS A 79 -28.18 -15.66 -16.79
N ASP A 80 -28.81 -16.19 -15.75
CA ASP A 80 -29.61 -15.39 -14.82
C ASP A 80 -28.77 -14.39 -14.01
N TYR A 81 -27.55 -14.78 -13.64
CA TYR A 81 -26.69 -13.96 -12.81
C TYR A 81 -25.28 -13.91 -13.36
N TYR A 82 -24.71 -12.71 -13.41
CA TYR A 82 -23.30 -12.49 -13.73
C TYR A 82 -22.63 -11.76 -12.58
N ILE A 83 -21.49 -12.25 -12.11
CA ILE A 83 -20.61 -11.58 -11.16
C ILE A 83 -19.29 -11.22 -11.84
N ILE A 84 -18.85 -9.99 -11.63
CA ILE A 84 -17.65 -9.43 -12.27
C ILE A 84 -16.54 -9.30 -11.23
N GLY A 85 -15.43 -9.97 -11.49
CA GLY A 85 -14.20 -9.92 -10.70
C GLY A 85 -13.15 -9.02 -11.34
N LEU A 86 -11.93 -9.11 -10.82
CA LEU A 86 -10.78 -8.36 -11.35
C LEU A 86 -10.18 -9.00 -12.63
N TRP A 87 -10.26 -10.33 -12.75
CA TRP A 87 -9.58 -11.11 -13.79
C TRP A 87 -10.53 -11.76 -14.80
N ASN A 88 -11.80 -11.90 -14.43
CA ASN A 88 -12.78 -12.66 -15.18
C ASN A 88 -14.19 -12.33 -14.65
N HIS A 89 -15.18 -12.98 -15.24
CA HIS A 89 -16.54 -13.03 -14.73
C HIS A 89 -16.93 -14.47 -14.44
N CYS A 90 -17.91 -14.62 -13.57
CA CYS A 90 -18.62 -15.89 -13.39
C CYS A 90 -20.10 -15.67 -13.61
N TYR A 91 -20.78 -16.71 -14.05
CA TYR A 91 -22.21 -16.72 -14.27
C TYR A 91 -22.85 -17.92 -13.58
N LYS A 92 -24.15 -17.86 -13.33
CA LYS A 92 -24.93 -19.01 -12.88
C LYS A 92 -26.36 -18.94 -13.42
N ASP A 93 -26.96 -20.12 -13.54
CA ASP A 93 -28.34 -20.32 -13.97
C ASP A 93 -29.19 -20.67 -12.75
N GLY A 94 -30.26 -19.92 -12.50
CA GLY A 94 -31.13 -20.11 -11.34
C GLY A 94 -30.52 -19.66 -10.01
N GLU A 95 -31.35 -19.72 -8.97
CA GLU A 95 -30.93 -19.38 -7.60
C GLU A 95 -30.01 -20.44 -6.99
N ASP A 96 -30.30 -21.72 -7.23
CA ASP A 96 -29.56 -22.87 -6.71
C ASP A 96 -28.43 -23.35 -7.63
N GLY A 97 -28.22 -22.70 -8.77
CA GLY A 97 -27.16 -23.06 -9.70
C GLY A 97 -25.76 -22.75 -9.17
N ASP A 98 -24.82 -23.62 -9.50
CA ASP A 98 -23.40 -23.40 -9.26
C ASP A 98 -22.85 -22.32 -10.19
N TYR A 99 -21.96 -21.47 -9.66
CA TYR A 99 -21.23 -20.53 -10.50
C TYR A 99 -20.30 -21.28 -11.46
N LYS A 100 -20.19 -20.78 -12.69
CA LYS A 100 -19.18 -21.17 -13.67
C LYS A 100 -18.39 -19.91 -14.02
N CYS A 101 -17.07 -19.99 -13.98
CA CYS A 101 -16.18 -18.85 -14.21
C CYS A 101 -15.43 -19.02 -15.53
N THR A 102 -15.23 -17.92 -16.26
CA THR A 102 -14.37 -17.93 -17.43
C THR A 102 -12.89 -18.01 -17.06
N GLU A 103 -12.04 -18.28 -18.06
CA GLU A 103 -10.59 -18.22 -17.87
C GLU A 103 -10.15 -16.80 -17.44
N LYS A 104 -9.05 -16.74 -16.70
CA LYS A 104 -8.53 -15.49 -16.14
C LYS A 104 -7.72 -14.77 -17.19
N GLU A 105 -8.05 -13.51 -17.43
CA GLU A 105 -7.33 -12.67 -18.37
C GLU A 105 -6.72 -11.46 -17.66
N PRO A 106 -5.46 -11.11 -17.96
CA PRO A 106 -4.89 -9.85 -17.48
C PRO A 106 -5.61 -8.69 -18.16
N ASN A 107 -5.87 -7.61 -17.42
CA ASN A 107 -6.62 -6.44 -17.91
C ASN A 107 -8.04 -6.77 -18.37
N TYR A 108 -8.69 -7.74 -17.72
CA TYR A 108 -10.06 -8.11 -18.04
C TYR A 108 -11.03 -6.92 -17.90
N TRP A 109 -11.98 -6.84 -18.84
CA TRP A 109 -13.14 -5.97 -18.76
C TRP A 109 -14.36 -6.73 -19.26
N PHE A 110 -15.50 -6.54 -18.61
CA PHE A 110 -16.77 -7.11 -19.02
C PHE A 110 -17.36 -6.37 -20.23
N ASP A 111 -17.41 -7.02 -21.39
CA ASP A 111 -18.16 -6.56 -22.57
C ASP A 111 -19.51 -7.30 -22.67
N PRO A 112 -20.65 -6.62 -22.41
CA PRO A 112 -21.96 -7.26 -22.51
C PRO A 112 -22.31 -7.75 -23.92
N VAL A 113 -21.74 -7.15 -24.98
CA VAL A 113 -22.04 -7.59 -26.36
C VAL A 113 -21.43 -8.95 -26.62
N GLU A 114 -20.17 -9.14 -26.23
CA GLU A 114 -19.47 -10.41 -26.39
C GLU A 114 -20.01 -11.47 -25.43
N VAL A 115 -20.18 -11.12 -24.14
CA VAL A 115 -20.60 -12.08 -23.10
C VAL A 115 -22.01 -12.60 -23.33
N TRP A 116 -22.93 -11.75 -23.75
CA TRP A 116 -24.30 -12.18 -24.06
C TRP A 116 -24.46 -12.64 -25.51
N GLY A 117 -23.39 -12.62 -26.31
CA GLY A 117 -23.40 -13.09 -27.70
C GLY A 117 -24.28 -12.27 -28.64
N LEU A 118 -24.37 -10.95 -28.42
CA LEU A 118 -25.05 -10.03 -29.32
C LEU A 118 -24.17 -9.76 -30.55
N GLY A 119 -24.81 -9.44 -31.69
CA GLY A 119 -24.07 -8.95 -32.88
C GLY A 119 -23.35 -7.64 -32.59
N ASP A 120 -22.25 -7.36 -33.31
CA ASP A 120 -21.42 -6.17 -33.08
C ASP A 120 -22.18 -4.84 -33.17
N ASP A 121 -23.24 -4.81 -33.98
CA ASP A 121 -24.14 -3.66 -34.16
C ASP A 121 -24.95 -3.32 -32.91
N ALA A 122 -25.03 -4.24 -31.93
CA ALA A 122 -25.76 -4.02 -30.68
C ALA A 122 -25.25 -2.82 -29.87
N ARG A 123 -23.96 -2.47 -30.03
CA ARG A 123 -23.35 -1.31 -29.34
C ARG A 123 -24.02 0.01 -29.71
N ASP A 124 -24.52 0.13 -30.94
CA ASP A 124 -25.16 1.34 -31.44
C ASP A 124 -26.57 1.55 -30.89
N TYR A 125 -27.21 0.46 -30.46
CA TYR A 125 -28.55 0.48 -29.86
C TYR A 125 -28.53 0.66 -28.35
N PHE A 126 -27.36 0.64 -27.71
CA PHE A 126 -27.28 0.93 -26.28
C PHE A 126 -27.61 2.39 -25.97
N PRO A 127 -28.38 2.64 -24.89
CA PRO A 127 -28.66 4.00 -24.47
C PRO A 127 -27.36 4.74 -24.15
N LYS A 128 -27.30 6.03 -24.48
CA LYS A 128 -26.07 6.85 -24.35
C LYS A 128 -25.43 6.80 -22.96
N ALA A 129 -26.23 6.69 -21.91
CA ALA A 129 -25.73 6.55 -20.54
C ALA A 129 -24.95 5.24 -20.35
N LEU A 130 -25.46 4.13 -20.90
CA LEU A 130 -24.82 2.82 -20.86
C LEU A 130 -23.56 2.79 -21.72
N SER A 131 -23.62 3.22 -22.97
CA SER A 131 -22.44 3.22 -23.85
C SER A 131 -21.31 4.12 -23.34
N LYS A 132 -21.65 5.28 -22.74
CA LYS A 132 -20.67 6.13 -22.04
C LYS A 132 -20.10 5.46 -20.80
N GLY A 133 -20.94 4.77 -20.02
CA GLY A 133 -20.51 4.00 -18.85
C GLY A 133 -19.54 2.87 -19.23
N LEU A 134 -19.88 2.05 -20.24
CA LEU A 134 -19.05 0.96 -20.76
C LEU A 134 -17.72 1.46 -21.34
N SER A 135 -17.73 2.55 -22.11
CA SER A 135 -16.50 3.10 -22.69
C SER A 135 -15.57 3.70 -21.64
N ALA A 136 -16.11 4.34 -20.60
CA ALA A 136 -15.33 4.74 -19.43
C ALA A 136 -14.80 3.50 -18.69
N TYR A 137 -15.66 2.49 -18.54
CA TYR A 137 -15.31 1.24 -17.86
C TYR A 137 -14.13 0.53 -18.51
N ARG A 138 -14.18 0.30 -19.83
CA ARG A 138 -13.10 -0.32 -20.60
C ARG A 138 -11.74 0.36 -20.39
N LYS A 139 -11.71 1.69 -20.39
CA LYS A 139 -10.46 2.46 -20.21
C LYS A 139 -9.92 2.35 -18.78
N VAL A 140 -10.82 2.44 -17.80
CA VAL A 140 -10.46 2.52 -16.37
C VAL A 140 -10.20 1.14 -15.78
N ALA A 141 -10.84 0.08 -16.28
CA ALA A 141 -10.63 -1.30 -15.83
C ALA A 141 -9.19 -1.77 -16.01
N HIS A 142 -8.57 -1.46 -17.15
CA HIS A 142 -7.14 -1.77 -17.39
C HIS A 142 -6.24 -1.08 -16.37
N TRP A 143 -6.44 0.22 -16.14
CA TRP A 143 -5.66 0.96 -15.16
C TRP A 143 -5.89 0.43 -13.74
N LEU A 144 -7.13 0.06 -13.41
CA LEU A 144 -7.50 -0.49 -12.11
C LEU A 144 -6.78 -1.82 -11.84
N PHE A 145 -6.72 -2.69 -12.85
CA PHE A 145 -5.96 -3.94 -12.80
C PHE A 145 -4.48 -3.68 -12.48
N VAL A 146 -3.83 -2.80 -13.26
CA VAL A 146 -2.42 -2.44 -13.04
C VAL A 146 -2.20 -1.83 -11.66
N ALA A 147 -3.10 -0.97 -11.18
CA ALA A 147 -3.00 -0.34 -9.87
C ALA A 147 -3.02 -1.36 -8.73
N TYR A 148 -3.92 -2.35 -8.77
CA TYR A 148 -3.97 -3.43 -7.77
C TYR A 148 -2.73 -4.32 -7.80
N ILE A 149 -2.18 -4.61 -8.99
CA ILE A 149 -0.94 -5.40 -9.10
C ILE A 149 0.25 -4.64 -8.51
N ILE A 150 0.38 -3.34 -8.78
CA ILE A 150 1.44 -2.50 -8.18
C ILE A 150 1.28 -2.46 -6.66
N ALA A 151 0.06 -2.27 -6.15
CA ALA A 151 -0.22 -2.27 -4.71
C ALA A 151 0.18 -3.59 -4.05
N LEU A 152 -0.18 -4.73 -4.65
CA LEU A 152 0.18 -6.07 -4.18
C LEU A 152 1.70 -6.31 -4.20
N ALA A 153 2.34 -6.08 -5.34
CA ALA A 153 3.77 -6.32 -5.50
C ALA A 153 4.60 -5.44 -4.56
N SER A 154 4.26 -4.15 -4.47
CA SER A 154 4.93 -3.23 -3.53
C SER A 154 4.70 -3.61 -2.07
N SER A 155 3.53 -4.13 -1.71
CA SER A 155 3.23 -4.63 -0.35
C SER A 155 4.11 -5.84 0.02
N VAL A 156 4.26 -6.80 -0.91
CA VAL A 156 5.13 -7.96 -0.70
C VAL A 156 6.59 -7.53 -0.57
N VAL A 157 7.08 -6.68 -1.48
CA VAL A 157 8.45 -6.16 -1.43
C VAL A 157 8.71 -5.39 -0.14
N GLN A 158 7.76 -4.56 0.29
CA GLN A 158 7.83 -3.82 1.55
C GLN A 158 7.96 -4.76 2.76
N LEU A 159 7.22 -5.87 2.82
CA LEU A 159 7.34 -6.82 3.92
C LEU A 159 8.71 -7.50 3.97
N VAL A 160 9.27 -7.86 2.82
CA VAL A 160 10.62 -8.46 2.72
C VAL A 160 11.69 -7.45 3.12
N LEU A 161 11.61 -6.23 2.57
CA LEU A 161 12.57 -5.15 2.86
C LEU A 161 12.45 -4.64 4.29
N GLY A 162 11.28 -4.75 4.91
CA GLY A 162 11.08 -4.42 6.31
C GLY A 162 12.01 -5.17 7.25
N ILE A 163 12.51 -6.36 6.88
CA ILE A 163 13.44 -7.13 7.72
C ILE A 163 14.78 -6.39 7.76
N SER A 164 15.20 -5.86 6.61
CA SER A 164 16.41 -5.04 6.48
C SER A 164 16.30 -3.70 7.22
N ALA A 165 15.08 -3.19 7.41
CA ALA A 165 14.83 -1.96 8.17
C ALA A 165 15.22 -2.07 9.66
N VAL A 166 15.25 -3.28 10.21
CA VAL A 166 15.67 -3.53 11.60
C VAL A 166 17.18 -3.33 11.79
N PHE A 167 17.97 -3.63 10.76
CA PHE A 167 19.43 -3.64 10.83
C PHE A 167 20.10 -2.40 10.24
N SER A 168 19.40 -1.64 9.39
CA SER A 168 19.98 -0.49 8.68
C SER A 168 19.00 0.68 8.55
N ARG A 169 19.52 1.91 8.76
CA ARG A 169 18.79 3.15 8.46
C ARG A 169 18.41 3.26 6.98
N TRP A 170 19.28 2.80 6.09
CA TRP A 170 19.01 2.78 4.65
C TRP A 170 17.92 1.77 4.30
N GLY A 171 17.91 0.59 4.96
CA GLY A 171 16.83 -0.39 4.78
C GLY A 171 15.47 0.15 5.20
N SER A 172 15.43 0.96 6.27
CA SER A 172 14.21 1.61 6.74
C SER A 172 13.72 2.68 5.76
N LEU A 173 14.60 3.49 5.18
CA LEU A 173 14.24 4.45 4.15
C LEU A 173 13.62 3.78 2.92
N VAL A 174 14.27 2.73 2.39
CA VAL A 174 13.78 2.01 1.21
C VAL A 174 12.44 1.33 1.49
N THR A 175 12.26 0.71 2.66
CA THR A 175 10.99 0.08 3.06
C THR A 175 9.85 1.10 3.05
N THR A 176 10.10 2.30 3.56
CA THR A 176 9.08 3.36 3.62
C THR A 176 8.71 3.88 2.23
N ILE A 177 9.63 3.88 1.26
CA ILE A 177 9.30 4.21 -0.15
C ILE A 177 8.33 3.16 -0.73
N PHE A 178 8.58 1.87 -0.53
CA PHE A 178 7.64 0.84 -0.98
C PHE A 178 6.31 0.88 -0.22
N ALA A 179 6.34 1.24 1.07
CA ALA A 179 5.15 1.44 1.87
C ALA A 179 4.27 2.59 1.37
N THR A 180 4.88 3.72 0.99
CA THR A 180 4.14 4.84 0.42
C THR A 180 3.58 4.49 -0.95
N ILE A 181 4.36 3.81 -1.81
CA ILE A 181 3.86 3.32 -3.11
C ILE A 181 2.66 2.39 -2.90
N SER A 182 2.77 1.38 -2.04
CA SER A 182 1.68 0.43 -1.80
C SER A 182 0.43 1.13 -1.27
N THR A 183 0.60 2.06 -0.32
CA THR A 183 -0.49 2.84 0.26
C THR A 183 -1.19 3.70 -0.79
N LEU A 184 -0.42 4.45 -1.58
CA LEU A 184 -0.95 5.33 -2.62
C LEU A 184 -1.73 4.54 -3.68
N PHE A 185 -1.15 3.46 -4.21
CA PHE A 185 -1.82 2.65 -5.21
C PHE A 185 -3.05 1.92 -4.64
N THR A 186 -3.05 1.52 -3.37
CA THR A 186 -4.23 0.93 -2.71
C THR A 186 -5.37 1.96 -2.60
N ILE A 187 -5.08 3.20 -2.18
CA ILE A 187 -6.08 4.28 -2.12
C ILE A 187 -6.64 4.56 -3.52
N LEU A 188 -5.74 4.76 -4.48
CA LEU A 188 -6.06 5.07 -5.87
C LEU A 188 -6.91 3.97 -6.50
N ALA A 189 -6.55 2.70 -6.32
CA ALA A 189 -7.34 1.56 -6.80
C ALA A 189 -8.72 1.51 -6.13
N SER A 190 -8.82 1.78 -4.84
CA SER A 190 -10.09 1.71 -4.10
C SER A 190 -11.07 2.81 -4.50
N ILE A 191 -10.58 4.04 -4.66
CA ILE A 191 -11.39 5.17 -5.15
C ILE A 191 -11.85 4.87 -6.57
N THR A 192 -10.94 4.46 -7.45
CA THR A 192 -11.25 4.18 -8.85
C THR A 192 -12.23 3.03 -8.97
N ALA A 193 -12.05 1.92 -8.25
CA ALA A 193 -13.01 0.80 -8.25
C ALA A 193 -14.41 1.28 -7.81
N SER A 194 -14.48 2.06 -6.73
CA SER A 194 -15.75 2.55 -6.20
C SER A 194 -16.49 3.43 -7.21
N ALA A 195 -15.77 4.38 -7.84
CA ALA A 195 -16.33 5.26 -8.86
C ALA A 195 -16.73 4.48 -10.12
N LEU A 196 -15.84 3.61 -10.60
CA LEU A 196 -15.99 2.83 -11.82
C LEU A 196 -17.24 1.94 -11.78
N TYR A 197 -17.32 1.07 -10.78
CA TYR A 197 -18.42 0.13 -10.67
C TYR A 197 -19.71 0.82 -10.22
N GLY A 198 -19.63 1.91 -9.46
CA GLY A 198 -20.79 2.74 -9.13
C GLY A 198 -21.42 3.37 -10.38
N ILE A 199 -20.60 3.95 -11.27
CA ILE A 199 -21.06 4.50 -12.56
C ILE A 199 -21.62 3.38 -13.43
N LEU A 200 -20.94 2.23 -13.52
CA LEU A 200 -21.41 1.09 -14.33
C LEU A 200 -22.75 0.53 -13.82
N ALA A 201 -22.91 0.36 -12.50
CA ALA A 201 -24.17 -0.08 -11.90
C ALA A 201 -25.30 0.90 -12.19
N GLY A 202 -25.04 2.21 -12.03
CA GLY A 202 -26.01 3.25 -12.36
C GLY A 202 -26.37 3.28 -13.85
N ALA A 203 -25.38 3.09 -14.73
CA ALA A 203 -25.56 3.06 -16.17
C ALA A 203 -26.39 1.86 -16.64
N ILE A 204 -26.18 0.67 -16.06
CA ILE A 204 -26.98 -0.53 -16.32
C ILE A 204 -28.40 -0.35 -15.78
N ASN A 205 -28.56 0.02 -14.50
CA ASN A 205 -29.88 0.21 -13.90
C ASN A 205 -30.71 1.30 -14.58
N GLY A 206 -30.06 2.34 -15.11
CA GLY A 206 -30.73 3.41 -15.87
C GLY A 206 -31.02 3.02 -17.32
N GLY A 207 -30.05 2.40 -18.00
CA GLY A 207 -30.13 2.08 -19.42
C GLY A 207 -30.95 0.83 -19.75
N LEU A 208 -30.87 -0.20 -18.90
CA LEU A 208 -31.53 -1.50 -19.13
C LEU A 208 -32.75 -1.71 -18.23
N LYS A 209 -33.24 -0.64 -17.59
CA LYS A 209 -34.48 -0.64 -16.81
C LYS A 209 -35.69 -1.22 -17.57
N PRO A 210 -35.90 -0.92 -18.87
CA PRO A 210 -37.04 -1.47 -19.62
C PRO A 210 -37.02 -3.00 -19.72
N PHE A 211 -35.81 -3.58 -19.76
CA PHE A 211 -35.60 -5.02 -19.80
C PHE A 211 -35.61 -5.68 -18.42
N ASN A 212 -35.83 -4.90 -17.35
CA ASN A 212 -35.76 -5.35 -15.95
C ASN A 212 -34.38 -5.93 -15.54
N ILE A 213 -33.31 -5.56 -16.25
CA ILE A 213 -31.94 -5.96 -15.88
C ILE A 213 -31.45 -5.05 -14.76
N LYS A 214 -30.96 -5.64 -13.68
CA LYS A 214 -30.50 -4.91 -12.49
C LYS A 214 -29.02 -5.16 -12.24
N ALA A 215 -28.29 -4.12 -11.89
CA ALA A 215 -26.91 -4.20 -11.45
C ALA A 215 -26.78 -3.76 -9.99
N SER A 216 -26.07 -4.55 -9.20
CA SER A 216 -25.81 -4.28 -7.78
C SER A 216 -24.32 -4.39 -7.48
N LEU A 217 -23.85 -3.55 -6.55
CA LEU A 217 -22.45 -3.57 -6.10
C LEU A 217 -22.24 -4.68 -5.06
N GLY A 218 -21.11 -5.37 -5.14
CA GLY A 218 -20.76 -6.38 -4.15
C GLY A 218 -20.25 -5.76 -2.86
N GLY A 219 -21.12 -5.64 -1.85
CA GLY A 219 -20.78 -5.02 -0.57
C GLY A 219 -19.58 -5.63 0.13
N ARG A 220 -19.40 -6.97 0.05
CA ARG A 220 -18.26 -7.68 0.63
C ARG A 220 -16.92 -7.27 -0.01
N MET A 221 -16.88 -7.18 -1.35
CA MET A 221 -15.66 -6.77 -2.06
C MET A 221 -15.26 -5.36 -1.67
N PHE A 222 -16.19 -4.40 -1.70
CA PHE A 222 -15.89 -3.02 -1.34
C PHE A 222 -15.50 -2.87 0.14
N ALA A 223 -16.12 -3.64 1.04
CA ALA A 223 -15.70 -3.68 2.44
C ALA A 223 -14.25 -4.14 2.58
N ILE A 224 -13.85 -5.21 1.89
CA ILE A 224 -12.48 -5.73 1.91
C ILE A 224 -11.50 -4.72 1.28
N THR A 225 -11.87 -4.09 0.16
CA THR A 225 -11.07 -3.05 -0.50
C THR A 225 -10.81 -1.84 0.41
N TRP A 226 -11.85 -1.34 1.08
CA TRP A 226 -11.68 -0.23 2.02
C TRP A 226 -10.96 -0.63 3.31
N LEU A 227 -11.16 -1.86 3.80
CA LEU A 227 -10.35 -2.42 4.90
C LEU A 227 -8.86 -2.52 4.52
N ALA A 228 -8.56 -2.99 3.31
CA ALA A 228 -7.19 -3.01 2.78
C ALA A 228 -6.59 -1.61 2.79
N THR A 229 -7.37 -0.61 2.36
CA THR A 229 -6.95 0.80 2.37
C THR A 229 -6.67 1.32 3.77
N LEU A 230 -7.55 1.04 4.74
CA LEU A 230 -7.36 1.46 6.12
C LEU A 230 -6.10 0.84 6.74
N PHE A 231 -5.89 -0.46 6.54
CA PHE A 231 -4.69 -1.15 7.02
C PHE A 231 -3.42 -0.69 6.30
N ALA A 232 -3.48 -0.44 4.99
CA ALA A 232 -2.35 0.09 4.22
C ALA A 232 -1.98 1.50 4.68
N VAL A 233 -2.95 2.40 4.88
CA VAL A 233 -2.73 3.76 5.40
C VAL A 233 -2.15 3.72 6.81
N ALA A 234 -2.78 2.97 7.72
CA ALA A 234 -2.27 2.84 9.08
C ALA A 234 -0.85 2.26 9.08
N GLY A 235 -0.62 1.16 8.35
CA GLY A 235 0.68 0.55 8.20
C GLY A 235 1.72 1.51 7.62
N GLY A 236 1.39 2.22 6.55
CA GLY A 236 2.26 3.23 5.91
C GLY A 236 2.64 4.36 6.86
N VAL A 237 1.70 4.84 7.66
CA VAL A 237 1.96 5.84 8.72
C VAL A 237 2.93 5.29 9.78
N PHE A 238 2.73 4.05 10.25
CA PHE A 238 3.67 3.43 11.19
C PHE A 238 5.05 3.17 10.58
N TRP A 239 5.13 2.82 9.30
CA TRP A 239 6.40 2.72 8.57
C TRP A 239 7.11 4.08 8.47
N LEU A 240 6.39 5.17 8.23
CA LEU A 240 6.93 6.53 8.27
C LEU A 240 7.45 6.90 9.67
N PHE A 241 6.68 6.63 10.73
CA PHE A 241 7.10 6.88 12.12
C PHE A 241 8.32 6.04 12.53
N SER A 242 8.45 4.82 11.98
CA SER A 242 9.59 3.95 12.29
C SER A 242 10.93 4.58 11.86
N VAL A 243 10.97 5.24 10.69
CA VAL A 243 12.15 5.94 10.16
C VAL A 243 12.47 7.18 11.01
N CYS A 244 11.46 7.98 11.35
CA CYS A 244 11.65 9.28 12.00
C CYS A 244 11.88 9.19 13.51
N CYS A 245 11.19 8.27 14.20
CA CYS A 245 11.09 8.28 15.67
C CYS A 245 11.58 6.98 16.34
N CYS A 246 11.68 5.86 15.61
CA CYS A 246 12.08 4.57 16.18
C CYS A 246 13.43 4.04 15.62
N SER A 247 14.17 4.81 14.81
CA SER A 247 15.50 4.40 14.32
C SER A 247 16.49 4.23 15.49
N GLY A 248 17.25 3.13 15.44
CA GLY A 248 18.10 2.67 16.53
C GLY A 248 19.06 3.72 17.10
N ARG A 249 19.44 3.50 18.37
CA ARG A 249 20.43 4.25 19.15
C ARG A 249 21.55 4.72 18.22
N SER A 250 21.79 6.03 18.17
CA SER A 250 23.08 6.56 17.73
C SER A 250 24.18 5.73 18.42
N PRO A 251 25.19 5.20 17.71
CA PRO A 251 26.35 4.56 18.35
C PRO A 251 27.05 5.52 19.34
N TYR A 252 26.80 6.83 19.20
CA TYR A 252 27.16 7.86 20.16
C TYR A 252 26.12 7.94 21.27
N ASP A 253 26.01 6.89 22.07
CA ASP A 253 25.35 7.02 23.35
C ASP A 253 26.33 7.68 24.33
N HIS A 254 26.10 8.96 24.62
CA HIS A 254 26.89 9.76 25.56
C HIS A 254 26.69 9.35 27.04
N ARG A 255 26.20 8.14 27.31
CA ARG A 255 25.85 7.66 28.65
C ARG A 255 26.97 6.88 29.33
N ASP A 256 28.03 6.53 28.63
CA ASP A 256 29.26 6.01 29.23
C ASP A 256 30.25 7.14 29.58
N ARG A 257 29.82 8.07 30.44
CA ARG A 257 30.75 9.01 31.08
C ARG A 257 31.72 8.32 32.04
N LYS A 258 31.51 7.03 32.35
CA LYS A 258 32.34 6.24 33.26
C LYS A 258 33.37 5.32 32.56
N ALA A 259 33.28 5.13 31.24
CA ALA A 259 34.20 4.26 30.50
C ALA A 259 35.25 5.00 29.65
N ARG A 260 35.24 6.35 29.61
CA ARG A 260 36.33 7.12 28.98
C ARG A 260 37.49 7.32 29.94
N ARG A 261 38.18 6.22 30.26
CA ARG A 261 39.61 6.28 30.58
C ARG A 261 40.36 6.16 29.26
N GLY A 262 40.72 7.31 28.68
CA GLY A 262 41.72 7.41 27.62
C GLY A 262 41.28 7.04 26.19
N MET A 263 40.60 7.96 25.50
CA MET A 263 41.11 8.29 24.16
C MET A 263 42.16 9.37 24.38
N VAL A 264 43.39 8.94 24.63
CA VAL A 264 44.55 9.80 24.46
C VAL A 264 44.59 10.01 22.95
N ALA A 265 44.16 11.18 22.48
CA ALA A 265 44.66 11.64 21.20
C ALA A 265 46.17 11.58 21.36
N GLU A 266 46.83 10.68 20.63
CA GLU A 266 48.26 10.72 20.49
C GLU A 266 48.54 12.12 19.94
N LYS A 267 48.89 13.04 20.84
CA LYS A 267 49.52 14.29 20.46
C LYS A 267 50.80 13.83 19.82
N THR A 268 50.80 13.65 18.51
CA THR A 268 52.03 13.67 17.73
C THR A 268 52.81 14.87 18.27
N PRO A 269 54.07 14.69 18.72
CA PRO A 269 54.84 15.80 19.22
C PRO A 269 55.16 16.66 18.01
N TYR A 270 54.27 17.60 17.70
CA TYR A 270 54.65 18.75 16.89
C TYR A 270 55.49 19.64 17.81
N THR A 271 56.74 19.21 18.03
CA THR A 271 57.84 20.11 18.33
C THR A 271 58.00 21.00 17.11
N TYR A 272 57.25 22.10 17.08
CA TYR A 272 57.64 23.23 16.25
C TYR A 272 58.85 23.88 16.94
N GLU A 273 60.03 23.33 16.66
CA GLU A 273 61.27 24.02 16.95
C GLU A 273 61.33 25.21 15.99
N ARG A 274 61.27 26.44 16.54
CA ARG A 274 61.42 27.63 15.71
C ARG A 274 62.83 27.61 15.14
N VAL A 275 62.96 27.38 13.85
CA VAL A 275 64.22 27.61 13.13
C VAL A 275 64.53 29.10 13.26
N ALA A 276 65.55 29.44 14.04
CA ALA A 276 66.08 30.80 14.10
C ALA A 276 66.60 31.14 12.70
N SER A 277 66.06 32.19 12.08
CA SER A 277 66.56 32.71 10.82
C SER A 277 67.96 33.30 11.04
N PRO A 278 68.99 32.93 10.26
CA PRO A 278 70.38 33.33 10.53
C PRO A 278 70.73 34.74 10.06
N TYR A 279 69.75 35.60 9.80
CA TYR A 279 69.98 37.00 9.43
C TYR A 279 69.25 37.96 10.38
N GLY A 280 69.99 38.37 11.41
CA GLY A 280 70.18 39.77 11.82
C GLY A 280 68.98 40.62 12.26
N GLY A 281 69.06 41.12 13.51
CA GLY A 281 68.85 42.54 13.76
C GLY A 281 67.73 42.96 14.73
N HIS A 282 68.12 43.20 15.99
CA HIS A 282 67.70 44.30 16.89
C HIS A 282 66.22 44.59 17.22
N ASN A 283 65.96 44.62 18.54
CA ASN A 283 65.04 45.46 19.33
C ASN A 283 63.58 45.63 18.88
N MET A 284 62.65 45.28 19.78
CA MET A 284 61.74 46.21 20.49
C MET A 284 60.63 45.42 21.22
N GLY A 285 60.40 45.78 22.48
CA GLY A 285 59.05 46.01 23.02
C GLY A 285 58.09 44.83 23.25
N ALA A 286 58.02 44.41 24.51
CA ALA A 286 56.79 44.20 25.29
C ALA A 286 55.55 43.54 24.61
N SER A 287 55.23 42.31 25.03
CA SER A 287 53.89 41.95 25.54
C SER A 287 53.94 40.63 26.32
N ALA A 288 54.31 40.71 27.61
CA ALA A 288 54.07 39.62 28.54
C ALA A 288 52.63 39.75 29.05
N THR A 289 51.76 38.80 28.69
CA THR A 289 50.44 38.66 29.32
C THR A 289 50.59 37.84 30.62
N PRO A 290 50.13 38.34 31.77
CA PRO A 290 50.35 37.67 33.05
C PRO A 290 49.40 36.47 33.25
N LEU A 291 49.94 35.35 33.71
CA LEU A 291 49.17 34.23 34.26
C LEU A 291 48.64 34.60 35.65
N ASN A 292 47.33 34.49 35.85
CA ASN A 292 46.72 34.55 37.18
C ASN A 292 47.08 33.28 37.98
N PRO A 293 47.52 33.39 39.26
CA PRO A 293 47.71 32.23 40.12
C PRO A 293 46.37 31.74 40.68
N MET A 294 46.01 30.47 40.40
CA MET A 294 44.97 29.75 41.13
C MET A 294 45.48 29.40 42.53
N THR A 295 44.68 29.71 43.55
CA THR A 295 44.88 29.38 44.96
C THR A 295 44.86 27.86 45.19
N PRO A 296 45.77 27.31 46.03
CA PRO A 296 45.74 25.89 46.38
C PRO A 296 44.73 25.65 47.52
N ALA A 297 43.68 24.88 47.24
CA ALA A 297 42.78 24.34 48.26
C ALA A 297 43.45 23.13 48.93
N GLN A 298 43.57 23.19 50.27
CA GLN A 298 44.04 22.12 51.14
C GLN A 298 43.21 20.85 50.96
N GLY A 299 43.90 19.74 50.71
CA GLY A 299 43.35 18.39 50.74
C GLY A 299 44.38 17.44 51.35
N SER A 300 44.00 16.84 52.47
CA SER A 300 44.73 15.95 53.38
C SER A 300 45.73 14.97 52.74
N GLY A 301 46.93 14.91 53.33
CA GLY A 301 47.99 13.95 52.98
C GLY A 301 47.61 12.49 53.26
N PHE A 302 48.07 11.61 52.37
CA PHE A 302 48.01 10.17 52.49
C PHE A 302 49.46 9.68 52.60
N GLU A 303 49.84 9.09 53.73
CA GLU A 303 51.21 8.65 54.02
C GLU A 303 51.20 7.13 54.28
N PRO A 304 51.84 6.29 53.44
CA PRO A 304 51.95 4.86 53.67
C PRO A 304 53.32 4.51 54.28
N TYR A 305 53.30 3.57 55.22
CA TYR A 305 54.43 2.90 55.91
C TYR A 305 55.02 3.61 57.14
N ARG A 306 54.44 3.32 58.29
CA ARG A 306 55.14 3.32 59.58
C ARG A 306 55.06 1.92 60.19
N HIS A 307 56.19 1.23 60.24
CA HIS A 307 56.38 -0.01 61.01
C HIS A 307 56.67 0.36 62.46
N ASP A 308 56.06 -0.36 63.41
CA ASP A 308 56.34 -0.26 64.84
C ASP A 308 56.95 -1.58 65.35
N PRO A 309 58.14 -1.57 65.99
CA PRO A 309 58.68 -2.70 66.72
C PRO A 309 58.94 -2.36 68.21
N ARG A 310 58.15 -2.90 69.14
CA ARG A 310 58.44 -3.12 70.59
C ARG A 310 57.42 -4.15 71.13
N VAL A 311 57.67 -5.12 72.02
CA VAL A 311 58.74 -5.39 73.02
C VAL A 311 59.35 -4.15 73.67
#